data_AF-A0A6I1NI75-F1
#
_entry.id   AF-A0A6I1NI75-F1
#
_cell.length_a   1.000
_cell.length_b   1.000
_cell.length_c   1.000
_cell.angle_alpha   90.00
_cell.angle_beta   90.00
_cell.angle_gamma   90.00
#
_symmetry.space_group_name_H-M   'P 1'
#
loop_
_entity.id
_entity.type
_entity.pdbx_description
1 polymer ?
#
loop_
_entity_poly.entity_id
_entity_poly.type
_entity_poly.pdbx_seq_one_letter_code
_entity_poly.pdbx_strand_id
1 'polypeptide(L)'
;MSNFLNPKQGIKETVNLLAKRLEKLANQMRARPDRLRVDAAYQIPFRDQAEVDEKKGILVTPLAANEAIQQVVYGLTSIYIEPGKQNPRETLRVPGVVALPADWLNELEDLNEVKKVIESLVEQIEDQYERMKLWGTFKYLSSLQTMRQARIVDGPRKIKFYWDAAPSISVKTADQWIADYTKHLKKLHAGCVPTLGELPEDDSSRKFIVGINMLADMGQTKVVQFRSGKPHVRARVTFIDKEPPIIRPVSTPIVYSIGDPVPYISPLSNWEPSNRSARTSTRVKISDKPFMEALYLYLYKEDEGKDSIIGD
;
A
#
# COMPACT_ATOMS: atom_id res chain seq x y z
N MET A 1 8.89 2.99 -27.69
CA MET A 1 8.90 3.84 -26.48
C MET A 1 8.15 5.11 -26.81
N SER A 2 7.12 5.46 -26.04
CA SER A 2 6.38 6.71 -26.24
C SER A 2 7.27 7.90 -25.87
N ASN A 3 7.57 8.78 -26.81
CA ASN A 3 8.39 9.97 -26.58
C ASN A 3 7.53 11.07 -25.96
N PHE A 4 7.47 11.13 -24.63
CA PHE A 4 6.81 12.21 -23.92
C PHE A 4 7.74 13.44 -23.84
N LEU A 5 7.17 14.64 -24.00
CA LEU A 5 7.93 15.90 -23.89
C LEU A 5 8.48 16.14 -22.48
N ASN A 6 7.73 15.73 -21.44
CA ASN A 6 8.18 15.71 -20.06
C ASN A 6 7.33 14.72 -19.24
N PRO A 7 7.77 14.31 -18.03
CA PRO A 7 7.05 13.32 -17.23
C PRO A 7 5.63 13.74 -16.83
N LYS A 8 5.40 15.02 -16.51
CA LYS A 8 4.09 15.51 -16.08
C LYS A 8 3.05 15.44 -17.20
N GLN A 9 3.45 15.82 -18.41
CA GLN A 9 2.60 15.69 -19.60
C GLN A 9 2.33 14.20 -19.92
N GLY A 10 3.38 13.37 -19.89
CA GLY A 10 3.23 11.94 -20.13
C GLY A 10 2.27 11.27 -19.15
N ILE A 11 2.31 11.65 -17.86
CA ILE A 11 1.34 11.17 -16.86
C ILE A 11 -0.08 11.58 -17.23
N LYS A 12 -0.32 12.83 -17.61
CA LYS A 12 -1.67 13.30 -18.00
C LYS A 12 -2.23 12.54 -19.19
N GLU A 13 -1.43 12.38 -20.24
CA GLU A 13 -1.84 11.65 -21.45
C GLU A 13 -2.11 10.18 -21.15
N THR A 14 -1.21 9.55 -20.39
CA THR A 14 -1.30 8.12 -20.07
C THR A 14 -2.44 7.83 -19.10
N VAL A 15 -2.70 8.69 -18.11
CA VAL A 15 -3.88 8.59 -17.22
C VAL A 15 -5.19 8.71 -18.00
N ASN A 16 -5.27 9.64 -18.96
CA ASN A 16 -6.47 9.77 -19.80
C ASN A 16 -6.70 8.53 -20.68
N LEU A 17 -5.63 7.97 -21.24
CA LEU A 17 -5.68 6.69 -21.98
C LEU A 17 -6.16 5.55 -21.07
N LEU A 18 -5.56 5.45 -19.88
CA LEU A 18 -5.91 4.45 -18.87
C LEU A 18 -7.40 4.53 -18.50
N ALA A 19 -7.88 5.73 -18.15
CA ALA A 19 -9.27 5.95 -17.75
C ALA A 19 -10.26 5.48 -18.84
N LYS A 20 -10.02 5.85 -20.10
CA LYS A 20 -10.86 5.44 -21.23
C LYS A 20 -10.87 3.92 -21.44
N ARG A 21 -9.71 3.27 -21.37
CA ARG A 21 -9.61 1.81 -21.53
C ARG A 21 -10.26 1.06 -20.37
N LEU A 22 -10.05 1.51 -19.12
CA LEU A 22 -10.70 0.93 -17.95
C LEU A 22 -12.22 1.07 -18.00
N GLU A 23 -12.73 2.23 -18.42
CA GLU A 23 -14.17 2.44 -18.62
C GLU A 23 -14.73 1.51 -19.69
N LYS A 24 -14.05 1.39 -20.84
CA LYS A 24 -14.43 0.46 -21.91
C LYS A 24 -14.48 -0.98 -21.40
N LEU A 25 -13.43 -1.44 -20.70
CA LEU A 25 -13.38 -2.78 -20.14
C LEU A 25 -14.51 -3.00 -19.12
N ALA A 26 -14.74 -2.05 -18.21
CA ALA A 26 -15.82 -2.12 -17.24
C ALA A 26 -17.18 -2.27 -17.91
N ASN A 27 -17.44 -1.49 -18.97
CA ASN A 27 -18.69 -1.55 -19.73
C ASN A 27 -18.84 -2.89 -20.47
N GLN A 28 -17.77 -3.42 -21.04
CA GLN A 28 -17.78 -4.74 -21.67
C GLN A 28 -18.09 -5.86 -20.66
N MET A 29 -17.45 -5.83 -19.49
CA MET A 29 -17.69 -6.82 -18.43
C MET A 29 -19.12 -6.74 -17.88
N ARG A 30 -19.67 -5.54 -17.68
CA ARG A 30 -21.06 -5.34 -17.24
C ARG A 30 -22.09 -5.73 -18.30
N ALA A 31 -21.77 -5.54 -19.58
CA ALA A 31 -22.66 -5.92 -20.68
C ALA A 31 -22.69 -7.43 -20.92
N ARG A 32 -21.63 -8.16 -20.53
CA ARG A 32 -21.49 -9.60 -20.72
C ARG A 32 -21.10 -10.32 -19.42
N PRO A 33 -21.92 -10.24 -18.35
CA PRO A 33 -21.63 -10.89 -17.08
C PRO A 33 -21.56 -12.42 -17.20
N ASP A 34 -22.15 -12.99 -18.27
CA ASP A 34 -22.10 -14.41 -18.63
C ASP A 34 -20.68 -14.90 -18.98
N ARG A 35 -19.77 -13.99 -19.35
CA ARG A 35 -18.41 -14.34 -19.81
C ARG A 35 -17.38 -14.40 -18.67
N LEU A 36 -17.74 -14.06 -17.44
CA LEU A 36 -16.86 -14.15 -16.28
C LEU A 36 -17.46 -15.06 -15.21
N ARG A 37 -16.59 -15.61 -14.36
CA ARG A 37 -16.98 -16.41 -13.20
C ARG A 37 -16.36 -15.79 -11.95
N VAL A 38 -17.18 -15.33 -11.00
CA VAL A 38 -16.69 -14.85 -9.70
C VAL A 38 -16.76 -16.01 -8.71
N ASP A 39 -15.61 -16.51 -8.28
CA ASP A 39 -15.54 -17.61 -7.30
C ASP A 39 -15.55 -17.09 -5.86
N ALA A 40 -15.16 -15.83 -5.66
CA ALA A 40 -15.29 -15.13 -4.39
C ALA A 40 -15.26 -13.61 -4.57
N ALA A 41 -16.07 -12.90 -3.80
CA ALA A 41 -15.97 -11.45 -3.68
C ALA A 41 -16.33 -11.04 -2.25
N TYR A 42 -15.63 -10.05 -1.73
CA TYR A 42 -15.85 -9.55 -0.37
C TYR A 42 -15.94 -8.03 -0.40
N GLN A 43 -16.93 -7.51 0.32
CA GLN A 43 -17.03 -6.10 0.62
C GLN A 43 -16.31 -5.79 1.92
N ILE A 44 -15.45 -4.78 1.86
CA ILE A 44 -14.86 -4.14 3.03
C ILE A 44 -15.35 -2.70 3.01
N PRO A 45 -16.06 -2.23 4.06
CA PRO A 45 -16.57 -0.88 4.08
C PRO A 45 -15.42 0.14 4.09
N PHE A 46 -15.64 1.27 3.42
CA PHE A 46 -14.76 2.43 3.60
C PHE A 46 -14.86 2.95 5.02
N ARG A 47 -13.78 3.58 5.45
CA ARG A 47 -13.67 4.36 6.67
C ARG A 47 -14.03 5.80 6.37
N ASP A 48 -14.80 6.37 7.29
CA ASP A 48 -15.04 7.80 7.39
C ASP A 48 -13.77 8.56 7.80
N GLN A 49 -12.93 7.95 8.64
CA GLN A 49 -11.69 8.54 9.15
C GLN A 49 -10.44 8.19 8.34
N ALA A 50 -9.46 9.09 8.34
CA ALA A 50 -8.17 8.89 7.68
C ALA A 50 -7.36 7.76 8.34
N GLU A 51 -7.41 7.69 9.66
CA GLU A 51 -6.65 6.73 10.46
C GLU A 51 -7.40 5.41 10.59
N VAL A 52 -6.65 4.34 10.84
CA VAL A 52 -7.27 3.03 11.11
C VAL A 52 -7.50 2.97 12.61
N ASP A 53 -8.75 2.81 13.02
CA ASP A 53 -9.05 2.50 14.42
C ASP A 53 -8.57 1.08 14.72
N GLU A 54 -7.42 1.05 15.37
CA GLU A 54 -6.68 -0.13 15.76
C GLU A 54 -7.43 -1.01 16.79
N LYS A 55 -8.49 -0.50 17.41
CA LYS A 55 -9.32 -1.18 18.41
C LYS A 55 -10.68 -1.62 17.86
N LYS A 56 -11.01 -1.27 16.62
CA LYS A 56 -12.31 -1.60 16.01
C LYS A 56 -12.17 -2.73 14.99
N GLY A 57 -12.99 -3.77 15.14
CA GLY A 57 -13.07 -4.85 14.16
C GLY A 57 -13.47 -4.36 12.76
N ILE A 58 -13.05 -5.09 11.73
CA ILE A 58 -13.44 -4.83 10.33
C ILE A 58 -14.39 -5.94 9.90
N LEU A 59 -15.64 -5.56 9.66
CA LEU A 59 -16.66 -6.46 9.11
C LEU A 59 -16.38 -6.70 7.62
N VAL A 60 -16.34 -7.97 7.25
CA VAL A 60 -16.19 -8.43 5.87
C VAL A 60 -17.50 -9.08 5.46
N THR A 61 -18.13 -8.56 4.41
CA THR A 61 -19.37 -9.13 3.87
C THR A 61 -19.06 -9.94 2.61
N PRO A 62 -19.30 -11.27 2.59
CA PRO A 62 -19.21 -12.02 1.35
C PRO A 62 -20.34 -11.57 0.41
N LEU A 63 -20.00 -11.37 -0.87
CA LEU A 63 -20.96 -10.99 -1.91
C LEU A 63 -21.24 -12.18 -2.82
N ALA A 64 -22.44 -12.22 -3.38
CA ALA A 64 -22.87 -13.26 -4.31
C ALA A 64 -23.54 -12.67 -5.55
N ALA A 65 -23.66 -13.50 -6.60
CA ALA A 65 -24.38 -13.18 -7.83
C ALA A 65 -23.98 -11.82 -8.42
N ASN A 66 -24.96 -10.99 -8.79
CA ASN A 66 -24.70 -9.71 -9.46
C ASN A 66 -23.88 -8.73 -8.60
N GLU A 67 -24.04 -8.73 -7.28
CA GLU A 67 -23.27 -7.86 -6.39
C GLU A 67 -21.77 -8.20 -6.43
N ALA A 68 -21.46 -9.50 -6.44
CA ALA A 68 -20.08 -9.98 -6.58
C ALA A 68 -19.46 -9.55 -7.92
N ILE A 69 -20.24 -9.63 -9.01
CA ILE A 69 -19.80 -9.19 -10.35
C ILE A 69 -19.52 -7.69 -10.36
N GLN A 70 -20.47 -6.86 -9.89
CA GLN A 70 -20.29 -5.41 -9.87
C GLN A 70 -19.08 -5.02 -9.02
N GLN A 71 -18.90 -5.67 -7.87
CA GLN A 71 -17.80 -5.40 -6.97
C GLN A 71 -16.45 -5.77 -7.59
N VAL A 72 -16.33 -6.93 -8.24
CA VAL A 72 -15.09 -7.35 -8.92
C VAL A 72 -14.75 -6.42 -10.08
N VAL A 73 -15.73 -6.09 -10.93
CA VAL A 73 -15.53 -5.14 -12.04
C VAL A 73 -15.06 -3.81 -11.47
N TYR A 74 -15.73 -3.30 -10.44
CA TYR A 74 -15.36 -2.07 -9.77
C TYR A 74 -13.91 -2.12 -9.22
N GLY A 75 -13.53 -3.22 -8.57
CA GLY A 75 -12.19 -3.41 -8.04
C GLY A 75 -11.10 -3.47 -9.10
N LEU A 76 -11.39 -3.99 -10.29
CA LEU A 76 -10.44 -4.06 -11.41
C LEU A 76 -10.31 -2.74 -12.16
N THR A 77 -11.37 -1.94 -12.22
CA THR A 77 -11.43 -0.78 -13.12
C THR A 77 -11.44 0.58 -12.44
N SER A 78 -11.60 0.66 -11.11
CA SER A 78 -11.68 1.94 -10.41
C SER A 78 -10.32 2.59 -10.15
N ILE A 79 -10.17 3.84 -10.60
CA ILE A 79 -9.03 4.72 -10.32
C ILE A 79 -9.42 5.97 -9.53
N TYR A 80 -10.72 6.18 -9.32
CA TYR A 80 -11.27 7.34 -8.63
C TYR A 80 -11.60 7.03 -7.18
N ILE A 81 -11.52 8.06 -6.34
CA ILE A 81 -12.01 8.09 -4.97
C ILE A 81 -13.52 8.28 -5.03
N GLU A 82 -14.28 7.50 -4.26
CA GLU A 82 -15.74 7.70 -4.17
C GLU A 82 -16.09 8.95 -3.34
N PRO A 83 -16.66 10.00 -3.96
CA PRO A 83 -16.99 11.22 -3.24
C PRO A 83 -18.03 10.95 -2.16
N GLY A 84 -17.79 11.46 -0.94
CA GLY A 84 -18.70 11.31 0.20
C GLY A 84 -18.72 9.91 0.83
N LYS A 85 -17.97 8.93 0.29
CA LYS A 85 -17.93 7.56 0.81
C LYS A 85 -16.52 7.13 1.22
N GLN A 86 -15.51 7.50 0.43
CA GLN A 86 -14.13 7.08 0.64
C GLN A 86 -13.28 8.25 1.16
N ASN A 87 -12.58 8.04 2.28
CA ASN A 87 -11.57 8.98 2.72
C ASN A 87 -10.40 9.03 1.71
N PRO A 88 -9.89 10.21 1.30
CA PRO A 88 -8.79 10.29 0.33
C PRO A 88 -7.49 9.60 0.73
N ARG A 89 -7.28 9.38 2.04
CA ARG A 89 -6.12 8.64 2.57
C ARG A 89 -6.37 7.13 2.67
N GLU A 90 -7.60 6.69 2.44
CA GLU A 90 -7.92 5.28 2.31
C GLU A 90 -7.81 4.84 0.86
N THR A 91 -7.27 3.65 0.65
CA THR A 91 -7.30 3.02 -0.65
C THR A 91 -8.44 2.01 -0.74
N LEU A 92 -9.15 2.01 -1.86
CA LEU A 92 -10.12 0.97 -2.21
C LEU A 92 -9.49 -0.41 -2.01
N ARG A 93 -10.23 -1.35 -1.44
CA ARG A 93 -9.82 -2.74 -1.24
C ARG A 93 -10.95 -3.63 -1.72
N VAL A 94 -10.69 -4.39 -2.77
CA VAL A 94 -11.65 -5.34 -3.31
C VAL A 94 -11.04 -6.74 -3.32
N PRO A 95 -11.05 -7.45 -2.19
CA PRO A 95 -10.65 -8.83 -2.18
C PRO A 95 -11.67 -9.68 -2.93
N GLY A 96 -11.17 -10.53 -3.82
CA GLY A 96 -11.98 -11.42 -4.63
C GLY A 96 -11.14 -12.31 -5.52
N VAL A 97 -11.81 -13.26 -6.17
CA VAL A 97 -11.26 -14.18 -7.17
C VAL A 97 -12.22 -14.23 -8.35
N VAL A 98 -11.70 -14.01 -9.54
CA VAL A 98 -12.49 -14.01 -10.78
C VAL A 98 -11.75 -14.73 -11.90
N ALA A 99 -12.48 -15.57 -12.62
CA ALA A 99 -12.03 -16.20 -13.85
C ALA A 99 -12.52 -15.38 -15.06
N LEU A 100 -11.60 -15.02 -15.96
CA LEU A 100 -11.87 -14.19 -17.14
C LEU A 100 -11.46 -14.91 -18.44
N PRO A 101 -12.09 -14.56 -19.58
CA PRO A 101 -11.68 -15.04 -20.89
C PRO A 101 -10.40 -14.35 -21.35
N ALA A 102 -9.70 -14.98 -22.30
CA ALA A 102 -8.38 -14.54 -22.76
C ALA A 102 -8.34 -13.09 -23.27
N ASP A 103 -9.38 -12.62 -23.97
CA ASP A 103 -9.45 -11.23 -24.45
C ASP A 103 -9.46 -10.20 -23.32
N TRP A 104 -10.14 -10.50 -22.20
CA TRP A 104 -10.16 -9.61 -21.03
C TRP A 104 -8.90 -9.72 -20.17
N LEU A 105 -8.29 -10.91 -20.12
CA LEU A 105 -6.97 -11.09 -19.48
C LEU A 105 -5.91 -10.26 -20.20
N ASN A 106 -5.81 -10.38 -21.52
CA ASN A 106 -4.86 -9.62 -22.33
C ASN A 106 -5.06 -8.11 -22.18
N GLU A 107 -6.32 -7.63 -22.16
CA GLU A 107 -6.59 -6.21 -21.90
C GLU A 107 -6.14 -5.78 -20.50
N LEU A 108 -6.31 -6.62 -19.47
CA LEU A 108 -5.81 -6.32 -18.12
C LEU A 108 -4.27 -6.32 -18.04
N GLU A 109 -3.59 -7.20 -18.78
CA GLU A 109 -2.12 -7.20 -18.91
C GLU A 109 -1.63 -5.91 -19.57
N ASP A 110 -2.23 -5.52 -20.69
CA ASP A 110 -1.94 -4.25 -21.35
C ASP A 110 -2.16 -3.05 -20.43
N LEU A 111 -3.27 -3.06 -19.68
CA LEU A 111 -3.58 -2.02 -18.69
C LEU A 111 -2.54 -1.99 -17.56
N ASN A 112 -2.04 -3.14 -17.12
CA ASN A 112 -0.94 -3.21 -16.17
C ASN A 112 0.34 -2.56 -16.71
N GLU A 113 0.66 -2.76 -18.00
CA GLU A 113 1.79 -2.07 -18.64
C GLU A 113 1.58 -0.55 -18.72
N VAL A 114 0.38 -0.09 -19.06
CA VAL A 114 0.04 1.35 -19.00
C VAL A 114 0.24 1.92 -17.59
N LYS A 115 -0.14 1.16 -16.56
CA LYS A 115 0.06 1.56 -15.15
C LYS A 115 1.53 1.62 -14.77
N LYS A 116 2.37 0.69 -15.24
CA LYS A 116 3.83 0.71 -15.05
C LYS A 116 4.48 1.93 -15.70
N VAL A 117 4.00 2.33 -16.88
CA VAL A 117 4.47 3.57 -17.54
C VAL A 117 4.17 4.78 -16.66
N ILE A 118 2.97 4.88 -16.10
CA ILE A 118 2.63 5.98 -15.16
C ILE A 118 3.55 5.96 -13.94
N GLU A 119 3.74 4.79 -13.32
CA GLU A 119 4.63 4.61 -12.16
C GLU A 119 6.06 5.09 -12.47
N SER A 120 6.63 4.67 -13.60
CA SER A 120 7.96 5.10 -14.03
C SER A 120 8.06 6.61 -14.27
N LEU A 121 7.04 7.24 -14.84
CA LEU A 121 7.03 8.69 -15.05
C LEU A 121 6.91 9.46 -13.72
N VAL A 122 6.19 8.91 -12.74
CA VAL A 122 6.08 9.51 -11.40
C VAL A 122 7.41 9.43 -10.65
N GLU A 123 8.14 8.32 -10.80
CA GLU A 123 9.47 8.14 -10.20
C GLU A 123 10.48 9.18 -10.70
N GLN A 124 10.38 9.60 -11.96
CA GLN A 124 11.21 10.65 -12.57
C GLN A 124 10.95 12.06 -11.98
N ILE A 125 9.81 12.29 -11.34
CA ILE A 125 9.55 13.55 -10.62
C ILE A 125 10.15 13.41 -9.23
N GLU A 126 11.34 13.92 -8.97
CA GLU A 126 11.99 13.71 -7.67
C GLU A 126 11.25 14.39 -6.51
N ASP A 127 10.68 15.57 -6.76
CA ASP A 127 10.04 16.41 -5.75
C ASP A 127 8.64 15.89 -5.39
N GLN A 128 8.42 15.66 -4.09
CA GLN A 128 7.16 15.09 -3.58
C GLN A 128 6.01 16.10 -3.66
N TYR A 129 6.28 17.40 -3.49
CA TYR A 129 5.28 18.45 -3.57
C TYR A 129 4.79 18.61 -5.02
N GLU A 130 5.69 18.54 -5.99
CA GLU A 130 5.36 18.54 -7.42
C GLU A 130 4.55 17.31 -7.83
N ARG A 131 4.85 16.12 -7.26
CA ARG A 131 3.97 14.94 -7.41
C ARG A 131 2.59 15.21 -6.86
N MET A 132 2.48 15.75 -5.64
CA MET A 132 1.19 16.07 -5.01
C MET A 132 0.39 17.09 -5.82
N LYS A 133 1.04 18.15 -6.31
CA LYS A 133 0.45 19.17 -7.17
C LYS A 133 -0.05 18.59 -8.48
N LEU A 134 0.73 17.72 -9.12
CA LEU A 134 0.31 17.00 -10.33
C LEU A 134 -0.93 16.16 -10.08
N TRP A 135 -0.93 15.32 -9.05
CA TRP A 135 -2.09 14.50 -8.70
C TRP A 135 -3.31 15.35 -8.34
N GLY A 136 -3.10 16.49 -7.69
CA GLY A 136 -4.14 17.48 -7.39
C GLY A 136 -4.81 18.09 -8.62
N THR A 137 -4.21 18.01 -9.81
CA THR A 137 -4.87 18.43 -11.06
C THR A 137 -5.96 17.48 -11.55
N PHE A 138 -5.99 16.25 -11.06
CA PHE A 138 -7.01 15.26 -11.41
C PHE A 138 -8.09 15.20 -10.34
N LYS A 139 -9.31 15.63 -10.67
CA LYS A 139 -10.42 15.64 -9.74
C LYS A 139 -10.77 14.22 -9.28
N TYR A 140 -10.71 13.98 -7.96
CA TYR A 140 -11.00 12.70 -7.30
C TYR A 140 -10.18 11.50 -7.78
N LEU A 141 -9.09 11.68 -8.50
CA LEU A 141 -8.25 10.56 -8.91
C LEU A 141 -7.37 10.10 -7.72
N SER A 142 -7.31 8.81 -7.47
CA SER A 142 -6.37 8.23 -6.50
C SER A 142 -5.10 7.81 -7.21
N SER A 143 -3.96 8.41 -6.84
CA SER A 143 -2.64 8.03 -7.38
C SER A 143 -2.34 6.54 -7.16
N LEU A 144 -2.65 6.02 -5.97
CA LEU A 144 -2.45 4.63 -5.62
C LEU A 144 -3.36 3.68 -6.42
N GLN A 145 -4.65 4.00 -6.59
CA GLN A 145 -5.53 3.14 -7.41
C GLN A 145 -5.17 3.20 -8.89
N THR A 146 -4.72 4.36 -9.37
CA THR A 146 -4.25 4.55 -10.74
C THR A 146 -3.09 3.60 -11.04
N MET A 147 -2.05 3.57 -10.22
CA MET A 147 -0.84 2.75 -10.48
C MET A 147 -0.99 1.28 -10.06
N ARG A 148 -2.00 0.93 -9.25
CA ARG A 148 -2.19 -0.45 -8.78
C ARG A 148 -2.57 -1.39 -9.91
N GLN A 149 -1.80 -2.46 -10.06
CA GLN A 149 -1.98 -3.48 -11.09
C GLN A 149 -2.98 -4.58 -10.67
N ALA A 150 -3.70 -5.12 -11.64
CA ALA A 150 -4.50 -6.34 -11.49
C ALA A 150 -3.57 -7.55 -11.28
N ARG A 151 -4.03 -8.54 -10.52
CA ARG A 151 -3.23 -9.73 -10.19
C ARG A 151 -3.70 -10.91 -11.02
N ILE A 152 -3.05 -11.12 -12.15
CA ILE A 152 -3.30 -12.25 -13.04
C ILE A 152 -2.38 -13.40 -12.62
N VAL A 153 -2.95 -14.59 -12.44
CA VAL A 153 -2.25 -15.80 -12.02
C VAL A 153 -2.70 -16.98 -12.88
N ASP A 154 -1.77 -17.87 -13.20
CA ASP A 154 -2.04 -19.05 -14.03
C ASP A 154 -2.21 -20.29 -13.15
N GLY A 155 -3.22 -21.11 -13.43
CA GLY A 155 -3.43 -22.39 -12.75
C GLY A 155 -3.48 -22.34 -11.22
N PRO A 156 -4.28 -21.45 -10.58
CA PRO A 156 -4.40 -21.45 -9.13
C PRO A 156 -5.10 -22.74 -8.66
N ARG A 157 -4.49 -23.45 -7.71
CA ARG A 157 -5.11 -24.61 -7.05
C ARG A 157 -5.85 -24.22 -5.77
N LYS A 158 -5.27 -23.31 -5.00
CA LYS A 158 -5.83 -22.86 -3.72
C LYS A 158 -5.48 -21.41 -3.45
N ILE A 159 -6.48 -20.63 -3.03
CA ILE A 159 -6.32 -19.23 -2.65
C ILE A 159 -6.82 -19.08 -1.21
N LYS A 160 -5.93 -18.66 -0.29
CA LYS A 160 -6.27 -18.40 1.11
C LYS A 160 -6.17 -16.92 1.40
N PHE A 161 -7.30 -16.28 1.69
CA PHE A 161 -7.34 -14.92 2.20
C PHE A 161 -7.08 -14.88 3.71
N TYR A 162 -6.42 -13.82 4.17
CA TYR A 162 -6.21 -13.56 5.60
C TYR A 162 -5.87 -12.10 5.85
N TRP A 163 -6.05 -11.66 7.08
CA TRP A 163 -5.60 -10.35 7.54
C TRP A 163 -4.14 -10.42 7.98
N ASP A 164 -3.35 -9.46 7.52
CA ASP A 164 -2.00 -9.21 7.99
C ASP A 164 -1.95 -7.85 8.68
N ALA A 165 -1.38 -7.82 9.88
CA ALA A 165 -1.13 -6.63 10.68
C ALA A 165 0.32 -6.59 11.16
N ALA A 166 1.23 -7.25 10.42
CA ALA A 166 2.66 -7.23 10.73
C ALA A 166 3.18 -5.78 10.81
N PRO A 167 3.98 -5.46 11.84
CA PRO A 167 4.53 -4.13 12.01
C PRO A 167 5.51 -3.76 10.89
N SER A 168 5.65 -2.47 10.65
CA SER A 168 6.75 -1.93 9.85
C SER A 168 7.96 -1.73 10.75
N ILE A 169 9.06 -2.41 10.44
CA ILE A 169 10.29 -2.38 11.23
C ILE A 169 11.46 -2.00 10.32
N SER A 170 12.22 -0.98 10.71
CA SER A 170 13.50 -0.62 10.09
C SER A 170 14.56 -0.53 11.18
N VAL A 171 15.63 -1.31 11.04
CA VAL A 171 16.77 -1.30 11.97
C VAL A 171 17.96 -0.66 11.28
N LYS A 172 18.49 0.42 11.86
CA LYS A 172 19.66 1.14 11.36
C LYS A 172 20.49 1.63 12.55
N THR A 173 21.73 2.02 12.31
CA THR A 173 22.52 2.73 13.33
C THR A 173 22.05 4.19 13.45
N ALA A 174 22.36 4.85 14.57
CA ALA A 174 22.03 6.26 14.75
C ALA A 174 22.66 7.13 13.64
N ASP A 175 23.93 6.88 13.28
CA ASP A 175 24.61 7.54 12.16
C ASP A 175 23.87 7.38 10.81
N GLN A 176 23.32 6.19 10.54
CA GLN A 176 22.55 5.93 9.33
C GLN A 176 21.22 6.71 9.33
N TRP A 177 20.54 6.79 10.48
CA TRP A 177 19.33 7.60 10.60
C TRP A 177 19.62 9.09 10.43
N ILE A 178 20.70 9.60 11.02
CA ILE A 178 21.15 10.98 10.83
C ILE A 178 21.42 11.25 9.36
N ALA A 179 22.12 10.35 8.67
CA ALA A 179 22.41 10.49 7.24
C ALA A 179 21.13 10.55 6.40
N ASP A 180 20.15 9.68 6.69
CA ASP A 180 18.86 9.65 6.00
C ASP A 180 18.04 10.92 6.24
N TYR A 181 17.94 11.38 7.49
CA TYR A 181 17.20 12.59 7.84
C TYR A 181 17.88 13.84 7.30
N THR A 182 19.20 13.92 7.36
CA THR A 182 20.00 14.98 6.72
C THR A 182 19.74 15.02 5.21
N LYS A 183 19.81 13.86 4.54
CA LYS A 183 19.52 13.77 3.10
C LYS A 183 18.09 14.21 2.78
N HIS A 184 17.13 13.81 3.60
CA HIS A 184 15.73 14.21 3.46
C HIS A 184 15.55 15.72 3.61
N LEU A 185 16.12 16.33 4.65
CA LEU A 185 16.06 17.76 4.91
C LEU A 185 16.74 18.56 3.79
N LYS A 186 17.94 18.17 3.37
CA LYS A 186 18.62 18.79 2.22
C LYS A 186 17.78 18.73 0.95
N LYS A 187 17.04 17.63 0.73
CA LYS A 187 16.14 17.53 -0.42
C LYS A 187 14.96 18.50 -0.32
N LEU A 188 14.39 18.69 0.88
CA LEU A 188 13.26 19.59 1.09
C LEU A 188 13.64 21.07 1.11
N HIS A 189 14.85 21.39 1.60
CA HIS A 189 15.31 22.76 1.85
C HIS A 189 16.51 23.12 0.98
N ALA A 190 16.42 22.90 -0.33
CA ALA A 190 17.37 23.40 -1.33
C ALA A 190 18.87 23.14 -1.02
N GLY A 191 19.17 21.96 -0.48
CA GLY A 191 20.53 21.50 -0.18
C GLY A 191 21.03 21.82 1.23
N CYS A 192 20.28 22.57 2.05
CA CYS A 192 20.66 22.89 3.43
C CYS A 192 19.88 22.04 4.46
N VAL A 193 20.43 21.96 5.67
CA VAL A 193 19.72 21.43 6.84
C VAL A 193 19.33 22.63 7.68
N PRO A 194 18.04 23.00 7.74
CA PRO A 194 17.62 24.12 8.56
C PRO A 194 17.75 23.78 10.05
N THR A 195 17.90 24.82 10.86
CA THR A 195 17.81 24.79 12.31
C THR A 195 16.35 24.92 12.75
N LEU A 196 16.06 24.57 14.02
CA LEU A 196 14.69 24.67 14.56
C LEU A 196 14.15 26.11 14.55
N GLY A 197 15.00 27.13 14.62
CA GLY A 197 14.57 28.54 14.58
C GLY A 197 14.17 29.01 13.17
N GLU A 198 14.63 28.32 12.13
CA GLU A 198 14.38 28.67 10.73
C GLU A 198 13.08 28.05 10.17
N LEU A 199 12.48 27.11 10.89
CA LEU A 199 11.24 26.46 10.50
C LEU A 199 10.04 27.00 11.29
N PRO A 200 8.89 27.26 10.64
CA PRO A 200 7.62 27.51 11.33
C PRO A 200 7.29 26.41 12.34
N GLU A 201 6.62 26.73 13.44
CA GLU A 201 6.34 25.78 14.54
C GLU A 201 5.53 24.55 14.09
N ASP A 202 4.65 24.72 13.10
CA ASP A 202 3.81 23.69 12.51
C ASP A 202 4.50 22.89 11.38
N ASP A 203 5.75 23.22 11.03
CA ASP A 203 6.48 22.52 9.99
C ASP A 203 6.81 21.09 10.42
N SER A 204 6.28 20.13 9.66
CA SER A 204 6.46 18.71 9.91
C SER A 204 7.92 18.23 9.86
N SER A 205 8.83 19.04 9.32
CA SER A 205 10.26 18.76 9.18
C SER A 205 11.02 18.95 10.49
N ARG A 206 10.49 19.74 11.44
CA ARG A 206 11.09 19.98 12.77
C ARG A 206 11.43 18.70 13.50
N LYS A 207 10.57 17.68 13.40
CA LYS A 207 10.79 16.37 14.03
C LYS A 207 12.06 15.66 13.53
N PHE A 208 12.50 15.91 12.30
CA PHE A 208 13.75 15.33 11.80
C PHE A 208 14.98 16.02 12.38
N ILE A 209 14.92 17.34 12.58
CA ILE A 209 16.00 18.09 13.25
C ILE A 209 16.13 17.64 14.70
N VAL A 210 15.01 17.55 15.43
CA VAL A 210 15.00 16.99 16.80
C VAL A 210 15.57 15.57 16.80
N GLY A 211 15.18 14.75 15.81
CA GLY A 211 15.70 13.38 15.69
C GLY A 211 17.20 13.32 15.47
N ILE A 212 17.75 14.18 14.60
CA ILE A 212 19.20 14.28 14.39
C ILE A 212 19.91 14.62 15.70
N ASN A 213 19.41 15.62 16.44
CA ASN A 213 20.02 16.04 17.71
C ASN A 213 19.98 14.93 18.77
N MET A 214 18.86 14.21 18.89
CA MET A 214 18.74 13.09 19.84
C MET A 214 19.64 11.89 19.49
N LEU A 215 19.97 11.72 18.21
CA LEU A 215 20.79 10.62 17.72
C LEU A 215 22.30 10.94 17.73
N ALA A 216 22.68 12.21 17.83
CA ALA A 216 24.05 12.67 17.58
C ALA A 216 25.11 11.98 18.46
N ASP A 217 24.78 11.75 19.73
CA ASP A 217 25.72 11.18 20.71
C ASP A 217 25.67 9.64 20.76
N MET A 218 24.81 9.02 19.94
CA MET A 218 24.58 7.57 19.96
C MET A 218 25.49 6.78 19.02
N GLY A 219 26.13 7.45 18.04
CA GLY A 219 27.06 6.86 17.08
C GLY A 219 26.52 5.62 16.35
N GLN A 220 27.15 4.46 16.59
CA GLN A 220 26.79 3.20 15.93
C GLN A 220 25.71 2.39 16.67
N THR A 221 25.10 2.94 17.72
CA THR A 221 24.01 2.30 18.47
C THR A 221 22.84 1.97 17.55
N LYS A 222 22.25 0.78 17.72
CA LYS A 222 21.13 0.32 16.89
C LYS A 222 19.84 1.00 17.34
N VAL A 223 19.22 1.69 16.40
CA VAL A 223 17.94 2.36 16.57
C VAL A 223 16.90 1.77 15.63
N VAL A 224 15.75 1.42 16.21
CA VAL A 224 14.66 0.77 15.49
C VAL A 224 13.53 1.75 15.27
N GLN A 225 13.15 1.96 14.02
CA GLN A 225 11.85 2.54 13.72
C GLN A 225 10.80 1.43 13.72
N PHE A 226 9.83 1.51 14.64
CA PHE A 226 8.78 0.52 14.79
C PHE A 226 7.40 1.19 14.69
N ARG A 227 6.60 0.77 13.70
CA ARG A 227 5.20 1.22 13.58
C ARG A 227 4.27 0.03 13.61
N SER A 228 3.22 0.13 14.42
CA SER A 228 2.12 -0.84 14.42
C SER A 228 1.61 -1.06 13.01
N GLY A 229 1.44 -2.33 12.64
CA GLY A 229 0.93 -2.70 11.33
C GLY A 229 -0.56 -2.39 11.23
N LYS A 230 -0.95 -1.69 10.16
CA LYS A 230 -2.37 -1.51 9.84
C LYS A 230 -2.92 -2.81 9.22
N PRO A 231 -4.10 -3.28 9.64
CA PRO A 231 -4.71 -4.47 9.07
C PRO A 231 -4.95 -4.30 7.57
N HIS A 232 -4.37 -5.20 6.78
CA HIS A 232 -4.53 -5.27 5.34
C HIS A 232 -4.75 -6.71 4.89
N VAL A 233 -5.51 -6.89 3.82
CA VAL A 233 -5.81 -8.22 3.31
C VAL A 233 -4.65 -8.72 2.46
N ARG A 234 -4.24 -9.96 2.71
CA ARG A 234 -3.32 -10.71 1.88
C ARG A 234 -3.97 -12.00 1.41
N ALA A 235 -3.44 -12.54 0.32
CA ALA A 235 -3.74 -13.88 -0.13
C ALA A 235 -2.46 -14.68 -0.32
N ARG A 236 -2.54 -15.95 0.04
CA ARG A 236 -1.59 -16.98 -0.38
C ARG A 236 -2.21 -17.76 -1.52
N VAL A 237 -1.58 -17.71 -2.69
CA VAL A 237 -1.96 -18.49 -3.88
C VAL A 237 -1.01 -19.68 -3.97
N THR A 238 -1.57 -20.87 -4.11
CA THR A 238 -0.86 -22.12 -4.37
C THR A 238 -1.30 -22.64 -5.72
N PHE A 239 -0.35 -23.05 -6.55
CA PHE A 239 -0.58 -23.41 -7.94
C PHE A 239 -0.81 -24.91 -8.13
N ILE A 240 -1.30 -25.28 -9.30
CA ILE A 240 -1.43 -26.66 -9.76
C ILE A 240 -0.02 -27.25 -9.99
N ASP A 241 0.87 -26.49 -10.64
CA ASP A 241 2.16 -27.00 -11.18
C ASP A 241 3.33 -27.03 -10.19
N LYS A 242 3.06 -27.32 -8.91
CA LYS A 242 4.07 -27.35 -7.82
C LYS A 242 4.97 -26.11 -7.70
N GLU A 243 4.61 -24.99 -8.35
CA GLU A 243 5.32 -23.73 -8.20
C GLU A 243 5.28 -23.23 -6.74
N PRO A 244 6.30 -22.47 -6.31
CA PRO A 244 6.31 -21.86 -4.98
C PRO A 244 5.07 -20.99 -4.77
N PRO A 245 4.41 -21.09 -3.60
CA PRO A 245 3.24 -20.28 -3.33
C PRO A 245 3.61 -18.79 -3.24
N ILE A 246 2.79 -17.94 -3.83
CA ILE A 246 2.95 -16.49 -3.73
C ILE A 246 2.10 -15.93 -2.60
N ILE A 247 2.65 -14.96 -1.86
CA ILE A 247 1.94 -14.19 -0.85
C ILE A 247 1.95 -12.72 -1.27
N ARG A 248 0.78 -12.11 -1.44
CA ARG A 248 0.66 -10.72 -1.88
C ARG A 248 -0.51 -9.99 -1.22
N PRO A 249 -0.43 -8.66 -1.10
CA PRO A 249 -1.59 -7.83 -0.77
C PRO A 249 -2.71 -7.98 -1.80
N VAL A 250 -3.96 -8.05 -1.33
CA VAL A 250 -5.16 -8.18 -2.18
C VAL A 250 -5.99 -6.91 -2.06
N SER A 251 -5.57 -5.92 -2.82
CA SER A 251 -6.28 -4.67 -2.93
C SER A 251 -7.16 -4.57 -4.18
N THR A 252 -6.90 -5.44 -5.16
CA THR A 252 -7.68 -5.74 -6.36
C THR A 252 -7.99 -7.24 -6.37
N PRO A 253 -9.06 -7.68 -7.08
CA PRO A 253 -9.35 -9.11 -7.23
C PRO A 253 -8.17 -9.87 -7.85
N ILE A 254 -8.00 -11.12 -7.44
CA ILE A 254 -7.11 -12.08 -8.11
C ILE A 254 -7.87 -12.59 -9.34
N VAL A 255 -7.17 -12.60 -10.47
CA VAL A 255 -7.70 -12.90 -11.79
C VAL A 255 -6.98 -14.13 -12.32
N TYR A 256 -7.71 -15.05 -12.95
CA TYR A 256 -7.14 -16.22 -13.61
C TYR A 256 -7.95 -16.59 -14.86
N SER A 257 -7.48 -17.56 -15.63
CA SER A 257 -8.18 -18.01 -16.85
C SER A 257 -9.46 -18.75 -16.53
N ILE A 258 -10.55 -18.43 -17.24
CA ILE A 258 -11.82 -19.16 -17.14
C ILE A 258 -11.71 -20.62 -17.57
N GLY A 259 -10.69 -20.95 -18.38
CA GLY A 259 -10.36 -22.32 -18.78
C GLY A 259 -9.69 -23.14 -17.69
N ASP A 260 -9.14 -22.50 -16.65
CA ASP A 260 -8.50 -23.22 -15.55
C ASP A 260 -9.55 -23.84 -14.60
N PRO A 261 -9.17 -24.92 -13.90
CA PRO A 261 -9.99 -25.47 -12.82
C PRO A 261 -10.30 -24.43 -11.74
N VAL A 262 -11.49 -24.51 -11.16
CA VAL A 262 -11.88 -23.63 -10.04
C VAL A 262 -10.97 -23.89 -8.83
N PRO A 263 -10.26 -22.87 -8.31
CA PRO A 263 -9.40 -23.02 -7.15
C PRO A 263 -10.23 -23.26 -5.88
N TYR A 264 -9.66 -23.99 -4.92
CA TYR A 264 -10.20 -24.02 -3.57
C TYR A 264 -10.00 -22.67 -2.87
N ILE A 265 -11.09 -22.02 -2.45
CA ILE A 265 -11.07 -20.74 -1.76
C ILE A 265 -11.17 -20.93 -0.25
N SER A 266 -10.17 -20.46 0.50
CA SER A 266 -10.31 -20.23 1.94
C SER A 266 -10.73 -18.77 2.17
N PRO A 267 -11.94 -18.52 2.71
CA PRO A 267 -12.55 -17.20 2.66
C PRO A 267 -11.87 -16.20 3.59
N LEU A 268 -12.10 -14.91 3.30
CA LEU A 268 -11.69 -13.82 4.19
C LEU A 268 -12.67 -13.73 5.36
N SER A 269 -12.17 -13.89 6.59
CA SER A 269 -12.94 -13.65 7.81
C SER A 269 -12.98 -12.17 8.18
N ASN A 270 -13.82 -11.79 9.15
CA ASN A 270 -13.71 -10.50 9.82
C ASN A 270 -12.31 -10.30 10.43
N TRP A 271 -11.90 -9.04 10.55
CA TRP A 271 -10.74 -8.69 11.35
C TRP A 271 -11.18 -8.34 12.77
N GLU A 272 -10.49 -8.89 13.76
CA GLU A 272 -10.64 -8.51 15.16
C GLU A 272 -9.30 -7.98 15.68
N PRO A 273 -9.29 -6.97 16.56
CA PRO A 273 -8.05 -6.46 17.17
C PRO A 273 -7.24 -7.53 17.91
N SER A 274 -7.93 -8.53 18.47
CA SER A 274 -7.30 -9.70 19.11
C SER A 274 -6.55 -10.61 18.13
N ASN A 275 -6.84 -10.53 16.83
CA ASN A 275 -6.17 -11.29 15.77
C ASN A 275 -4.83 -10.68 15.35
N ARG A 276 -4.37 -9.61 16.01
CA ARG A 276 -2.98 -9.18 15.88
C ARG A 276 -2.10 -10.37 16.23
N SER A 277 -1.23 -10.76 15.31
CA SER A 277 -0.19 -11.74 15.62
C SER A 277 0.52 -11.27 16.89
N ALA A 278 0.41 -12.06 17.96
CA ALA A 278 0.87 -11.71 19.29
C ALA A 278 2.29 -11.22 19.22
N ARG A 279 2.53 -9.89 19.37
CA ARG A 279 3.81 -9.16 19.39
C ARG A 279 4.99 -10.06 18.98
N THR A 280 4.97 -10.65 17.77
CA THR A 280 5.92 -11.71 17.41
C THR A 280 7.21 -11.06 16.92
N SER A 281 7.68 -10.06 17.67
CA SER A 281 9.03 -9.54 17.62
C SER A 281 9.94 -10.41 18.48
N THR A 282 9.82 -11.74 18.39
CA THR A 282 10.96 -12.62 18.72
C THR A 282 12.20 -12.23 17.90
N ARG A 283 12.03 -11.48 16.80
CA ARG A 283 13.13 -10.98 15.95
C ARG A 283 13.77 -9.67 16.39
N VAL A 284 13.08 -8.79 17.14
CA VAL A 284 13.62 -7.46 17.50
C VAL A 284 13.21 -7.11 18.93
N LYS A 285 14.20 -7.11 19.83
CA LYS A 285 14.03 -6.73 21.24
C LYS A 285 14.16 -5.21 21.35
N ILE A 286 13.05 -4.48 21.31
CA ILE A 286 13.03 -3.02 21.45
C ILE A 286 12.48 -2.57 22.81
N SER A 287 12.86 -1.38 23.24
CA SER A 287 12.32 -0.69 24.42
C SER A 287 10.79 -0.69 24.42
N ASP A 288 10.17 -0.67 25.60
CA ASP A 288 8.70 -0.65 25.69
C ASP A 288 8.10 0.72 25.37
N LYS A 289 8.88 1.79 25.54
CA LYS A 289 8.52 3.16 25.15
C LYS A 289 9.42 3.65 24.01
N PRO A 290 8.89 4.44 23.06
CA PRO A 290 9.73 5.09 22.06
C PRO A 290 10.66 6.08 22.76
N PHE A 291 11.93 6.12 22.38
CA PHE A 291 12.81 7.21 22.80
C PHE A 291 12.42 8.50 22.06
N MET A 292 11.89 8.38 20.83
CA MET A 292 11.35 9.51 20.07
C MET A 292 10.03 9.13 19.40
N GLU A 293 8.93 9.56 20.01
CA GLU A 293 7.57 9.21 19.58
C GLU A 293 7.23 9.74 18.18
N ALA A 294 7.58 10.99 17.87
CA ALA A 294 7.25 11.64 16.59
C ALA A 294 7.81 10.92 15.35
N LEU A 295 8.90 10.16 15.52
CA LEU A 295 9.53 9.35 14.47
C LEU A 295 9.37 7.84 14.69
N TYR A 296 8.67 7.44 15.75
CA TYR A 296 8.48 6.06 16.17
C TYR A 296 9.79 5.30 16.38
N LEU A 297 10.78 5.96 16.99
CA LEU A 297 12.10 5.39 17.20
C LEU A 297 12.21 4.79 18.61
N TYR A 298 12.80 3.60 18.67
CA TYR A 298 12.98 2.78 19.87
C TYR A 298 14.44 2.32 19.96
N LEU A 299 14.92 2.12 21.18
CA LEU A 299 16.24 1.54 21.44
C LEU A 299 16.14 0.02 21.44
N TYR A 300 17.24 -0.67 21.16
CA TYR A 300 17.32 -2.09 21.42
C TYR A 300 17.40 -2.34 22.94
N LYS A 301 16.70 -3.36 23.46
CA LYS A 301 16.69 -3.68 24.91
C LYS A 301 18.08 -4.04 25.47
N GLU A 302 19.02 -4.47 24.62
CA GLU A 302 20.41 -4.75 25.03
C GLU A 302 21.22 -3.46 25.27
N ASP A 303 20.77 -2.33 24.73
CA ASP A 303 21.42 -1.02 24.86
C ASP A 303 20.79 -0.14 25.96
N GLU A 304 19.62 -0.50 26.51
CA GLU A 304 18.97 0.20 27.65
C GLU A 304 19.82 0.18 28.94
N GLY A 305 20.79 -0.72 29.05
CA GLY A 305 21.64 -0.90 30.23
C GLY A 305 22.88 0.00 30.30
N LYS A 306 23.18 0.81 29.28
CA LYS A 306 24.40 1.64 29.25
C LYS A 306 24.23 3.06 29.79
N ASP A 307 22.99 3.55 29.89
CA ASP A 307 22.69 4.92 30.37
C ASP A 307 22.35 4.99 31.86
N SER A 308 22.49 3.89 32.61
CA SER A 308 22.25 3.85 34.07
C SER A 308 23.53 3.88 34.92
N ILE A 309 24.70 4.12 34.30
CA ILE A 309 25.99 4.22 35.01
C ILE A 309 26.66 5.58 34.70
N ILE A 310 25.93 6.68 34.84
CA ILE A 310 26.52 8.01 35.11
C ILE A 310 25.56 8.72 36.07
N GLY A 311 25.72 8.44 37.35
CA GLY A 311 24.85 8.96 38.40
C GLY A 311 25.19 8.37 39.76
N ASP A 312 26.45 8.54 40.18
CA ASP A 312 26.88 8.79 41.57
C ASP A 312 28.28 9.42 41.53
#